data_AF-A0A3B8UIE9-F1
#
_entry.id   AF-A0A3B8UIE9-F1
#
_cell.length_a   1.000
_cell.length_b   1.000
_cell.length_c   1.000
_cell.angle_alpha   90.00
_cell.angle_beta   90.00
_cell.angle_gamma   90.00
#
_symmetry.space_group_name_H-M   'P 1'
#
loop_
_entity.id
_entity.type
_entity.pdbx_description
1 polymer ?
#
loop_
_entity_poly.entity_id
_entity_poly.type
_entity_poly.pdbx_seq_one_letter_code
_entity_poly.pdbx_strand_id
1 'polypeptide(L)'
;MFKYILTIILNITNAQQFEVIKTNEKNETEYPSVNEQQDQIAVLDLEDFFSNDEEKQKNFANQLGNSLHTTGFVLIKNHQIPQDKIDKVNESASAFFSLPLEIKQQYSGVAMNRGYKGFDPERQDKIADLQEYWHVGPINDLSKLPSQIDIPEIQKNIWPSEIASFESNFSSLYEEIAGKGQPILEACSLYMGKEKTFLSDLTHHGDSVMRVIHYMPNETQANQTTWKAAHKDPNLLTLIVGISKEGLEIQTRDGQWVAVPYRPDTIVVSASNMLENLSNGLIRSAPHRVAIKESKTSRFSIPFFYHVQRNLSIAPQPESILKTDGTPHYPDQTAEEALKNHQWFIPTNRSQNS
;
A
#
# COMPACT_ATOMS: atom_id res chain seq x y z
N MET A 1 22.21 41.21 -33.46
CA MET A 1 23.50 41.47 -34.12
C MET A 1 24.13 42.70 -33.47
N PHE A 2 25.04 42.45 -32.52
CA PHE A 2 26.22 43.24 -32.15
C PHE A 2 26.14 44.75 -31.80
N LYS A 3 26.99 45.06 -30.81
CA LYS A 3 27.70 46.33 -30.52
C LYS A 3 26.98 47.37 -29.67
N TYR A 4 27.61 48.05 -28.69
CA TYR A 4 28.88 47.95 -27.96
C TYR A 4 28.98 49.26 -27.14
N ILE A 5 29.44 49.18 -25.88
CA ILE A 5 30.46 50.07 -25.26
C ILE A 5 30.08 51.55 -24.99
N LEU A 6 29.89 52.00 -23.74
CA LEU A 6 30.86 52.18 -22.62
C LEU A 6 31.80 53.38 -22.81
N THR A 7 31.51 54.50 -22.14
CA THR A 7 32.45 55.56 -21.70
C THR A 7 31.64 56.53 -20.80
N ILE A 8 32.01 57.09 -19.65
CA ILE A 8 33.28 57.49 -19.02
C ILE A 8 33.10 57.51 -17.48
N ILE A 9 34.12 57.02 -16.78
CA ILE A 9 34.38 57.20 -15.34
C ILE A 9 35.03 58.57 -15.13
N LEU A 10 34.61 59.33 -14.09
CA LEU A 10 35.52 60.28 -13.42
C LEU A 10 35.13 60.46 -11.94
N ASN A 11 36.10 60.09 -11.11
CA ASN A 11 36.16 60.11 -9.66
C ASN A 11 36.03 61.53 -9.08
N ILE A 12 35.58 61.64 -7.82
CA ILE A 12 36.39 62.13 -6.70
C ILE A 12 35.72 61.73 -5.37
N THR A 13 36.54 61.06 -4.56
CA THR A 13 36.36 60.53 -3.21
C THR A 13 36.23 61.63 -2.15
N ASN A 14 35.37 61.44 -1.14
CA ASN A 14 35.80 61.56 0.25
C ASN A 14 34.91 60.79 1.23
N ALA A 15 35.56 60.23 2.24
CA ALA A 15 35.12 59.13 3.07
C ALA A 15 34.15 59.52 4.21
N GLN A 16 33.14 58.66 4.43
CA GLN A 16 32.59 58.39 5.76
C GLN A 16 32.58 56.86 5.95
N GLN A 17 33.15 56.43 7.08
CA GLN A 17 33.23 55.04 7.53
C GLN A 17 31.83 54.44 7.62
N PHE A 18 31.62 53.31 6.94
CA PHE A 18 30.53 52.38 7.23
C PHE A 18 31.11 51.20 8.02
N GLU A 19 30.48 50.88 9.14
CA GLU A 19 30.76 49.70 9.95
C GLU A 19 30.62 48.42 9.12
N VAL A 20 31.58 47.53 9.31
CA VAL A 20 31.53 46.15 8.82
C VAL A 20 30.47 45.41 9.64
N ILE A 21 29.27 45.30 9.08
CA ILE A 21 28.29 44.31 9.55
C ILE A 21 28.87 42.94 9.19
N LYS A 22 29.44 42.24 10.18
CA LYS A 22 29.64 40.79 10.10
C LYS A 22 28.26 40.16 10.07
N THR A 23 27.83 39.72 8.89
CA THR A 23 26.69 38.82 8.74
C THR A 23 27.04 37.52 9.45
N ASN A 24 26.39 37.26 10.57
CA ASN A 24 26.49 35.99 11.28
C ASN A 24 25.94 34.88 10.37
N GLU A 25 26.84 33.98 9.98
CA GLU A 25 26.51 32.62 9.60
C GLU A 25 25.81 31.93 10.78
N LYS A 26 24.62 31.40 10.52
CA LYS A 26 24.12 30.08 10.95
C LYS A 26 22.72 29.89 10.35
N ASN A 27 22.69 29.42 9.11
CA ASN A 27 21.54 28.73 8.56
C ASN A 27 21.55 27.31 9.15
N GLU A 28 20.88 27.13 10.28
CA GLU A 28 20.37 25.81 10.64
C GLU A 28 19.01 25.70 9.94
N THR A 29 18.98 24.93 8.85
CA THR A 29 17.73 24.41 8.29
C THR A 29 17.08 23.55 9.37
N GLU A 30 16.09 24.11 10.06
CA GLU A 30 15.18 23.32 10.88
C GLU A 30 14.51 22.30 9.96
N TYR A 31 14.92 21.04 10.11
CA TYR A 31 14.17 19.91 9.59
C TYR A 31 12.82 19.89 10.30
N PRO A 32 11.69 19.71 9.59
CA PRO A 32 10.41 19.57 10.25
C PRO A 32 10.49 18.45 11.28
N SER A 33 9.99 18.71 12.48
CA SER A 33 9.94 17.71 13.54
C SER A 33 9.15 16.49 13.05
N VAL A 34 9.54 15.29 13.52
CA VAL A 34 8.99 13.99 13.09
C VAL A 34 7.45 13.91 13.13
N ASN A 35 6.78 14.80 13.87
CA ASN A 35 5.32 14.88 13.97
C ASN A 35 4.63 15.60 12.78
N GLU A 36 5.21 16.67 12.21
CA GLU A 36 4.52 17.45 11.14
C GLU A 36 4.38 16.66 9.82
N GLN A 37 5.27 15.70 9.57
CA GLN A 37 5.17 14.82 8.40
C GLN A 37 4.17 13.67 8.59
N GLN A 38 3.92 13.28 9.84
CA GLN A 38 2.97 12.24 10.21
C GLN A 38 1.52 12.73 10.10
N ASP A 39 1.30 14.05 10.23
CA ASP A 39 0.02 14.75 10.04
C ASP A 39 -0.49 14.77 8.58
N GLN A 40 0.24 14.17 7.63
CA GLN A 40 -0.19 14.09 6.22
C GLN A 40 -1.12 12.91 5.90
N ILE A 41 -1.14 11.86 6.73
CA ILE A 41 -2.02 10.70 6.49
C ILE A 41 -3.35 10.94 7.21
N ALA A 42 -4.40 11.19 6.44
CA ALA A 42 -5.71 11.47 7.01
C ALA A 42 -6.29 10.27 7.75
N VAL A 43 -7.09 10.55 8.80
CA VAL A 43 -7.93 9.57 9.49
C VAL A 43 -9.38 9.90 9.19
N LEU A 44 -10.09 9.01 8.52
CA LEU A 44 -11.48 9.21 8.08
C LEU A 44 -12.44 8.27 8.79
N ASP A 45 -13.70 8.69 8.89
CA ASP A 45 -14.79 7.90 9.46
C ASP A 45 -15.65 7.29 8.34
N LEU A 46 -15.68 5.95 8.22
CA LEU A 46 -16.46 5.32 7.16
C LEU A 46 -17.98 5.52 7.34
N GLU A 47 -18.44 5.82 8.56
CA GLU A 47 -19.87 6.12 8.81
C GLU A 47 -20.37 7.33 8.03
N ASP A 48 -19.52 8.31 7.74
CA ASP A 48 -19.89 9.46 6.92
C ASP A 48 -20.30 9.03 5.51
N PHE A 49 -19.67 7.98 4.96
CA PHE A 49 -20.01 7.43 3.66
C PHE A 49 -21.26 6.54 3.67
N PHE A 50 -21.61 5.95 4.82
CA PHE A 50 -22.86 5.21 5.00
C PHE A 50 -24.06 6.10 5.35
N SER A 51 -23.83 7.38 5.63
CA SER A 51 -24.91 8.31 5.94
C SER A 51 -25.85 8.50 4.75
N ASN A 52 -27.12 8.83 4.98
CA ASN A 52 -28.06 9.21 3.92
C ASN A 52 -27.85 10.66 3.42
N ASP A 53 -26.73 11.29 3.78
CA ASP A 53 -26.40 12.67 3.45
C ASP A 53 -25.38 12.68 2.30
N GLU A 54 -25.84 13.10 1.12
CA GLU A 54 -25.01 13.16 -0.10
C GLU A 54 -23.79 14.08 0.07
N GLU A 55 -23.90 15.15 0.85
CA GLU A 55 -22.79 16.07 1.09
C GLU A 55 -21.71 15.39 1.93
N LYS A 56 -22.10 14.63 2.96
CA LYS A 56 -21.16 13.82 3.75
C LYS A 56 -20.48 12.75 2.91
N GLN A 57 -21.24 12.02 2.08
CA GLN A 57 -20.66 11.01 1.18
C GLN A 57 -19.63 11.63 0.23
N LYS A 58 -19.96 12.78 -0.37
CA LYS A 58 -19.07 13.52 -1.27
C LYS A 58 -17.83 14.05 -0.54
N ASN A 59 -18.00 14.59 0.66
CA ASN A 59 -16.90 15.08 1.48
C ASN A 59 -15.95 13.95 1.88
N PHE A 60 -16.49 12.80 2.29
CA PHE A 60 -15.68 11.60 2.56
C PHE A 60 -14.88 11.18 1.32
N ALA A 61 -15.54 11.04 0.15
CA ALA A 61 -14.87 10.66 -1.09
C ALA A 61 -13.75 11.63 -1.49
N ASN A 62 -13.97 12.94 -1.33
CA ASN A 62 -12.97 13.96 -1.59
C ASN A 62 -11.78 13.88 -0.62
N GLN A 63 -12.04 13.72 0.68
CA GLN A 63 -10.98 13.60 1.68
C GLN A 63 -10.16 12.32 1.48
N LEU A 64 -10.83 11.20 1.19
CA LEU A 64 -10.20 9.92 0.86
C LEU A 64 -9.28 10.08 -0.35
N GLY A 65 -9.83 10.58 -1.45
CA GLY A 65 -9.08 10.78 -2.68
C GLY A 65 -7.91 11.75 -2.53
N ASN A 66 -8.08 12.85 -1.79
CA ASN A 66 -7.00 13.81 -1.53
C ASN A 66 -5.86 13.20 -0.68
N SER A 67 -6.19 12.37 0.32
CA SER A 67 -5.19 11.65 1.11
C SER A 67 -4.41 10.67 0.22
N LEU A 68 -5.11 9.91 -0.63
CA LEU A 68 -4.49 8.95 -1.56
C LEU A 68 -3.70 9.64 -2.68
N HIS A 69 -4.14 10.78 -3.20
CA HIS A 69 -3.38 11.59 -4.17
C HIS A 69 -2.05 12.09 -3.58
N THR A 70 -2.10 12.54 -2.32
CA THR A 70 -0.96 13.18 -1.65
C THR A 70 0.05 12.12 -1.19
N THR A 71 -0.42 11.15 -0.40
CA THR A 71 0.43 10.18 0.31
C THR A 71 0.36 8.78 -0.26
N GLY A 72 -0.72 8.43 -0.97
CA GLY A 72 -1.04 7.05 -1.37
C GLY A 72 -1.72 6.24 -0.27
N PHE A 73 -1.92 6.82 0.93
CA PHE A 73 -2.38 6.14 2.13
C PHE A 73 -3.46 6.95 2.87
N VAL A 74 -4.27 6.24 3.67
CA VAL A 74 -5.30 6.83 4.54
C VAL A 74 -5.66 5.82 5.64
N LEU A 75 -6.00 6.31 6.82
CA LEU A 75 -6.50 5.50 7.94
C LEU A 75 -8.02 5.62 8.00
N ILE A 76 -8.73 4.51 8.23
CA ILE A 76 -10.19 4.50 8.30
C ILE A 76 -10.65 3.88 9.62
N LYS A 77 -11.39 4.63 10.44
CA LYS A 77 -12.12 4.13 11.62
C LYS A 77 -13.56 3.75 11.24
N ASN A 78 -14.24 3.06 12.17
CA ASN A 78 -15.60 2.55 11.98
C ASN A 78 -15.77 1.75 10.67
N HIS A 79 -14.73 1.02 10.29
CA HIS A 79 -14.65 0.19 9.07
C HIS A 79 -15.56 -1.05 9.10
N GLN A 80 -16.30 -1.26 10.20
CA GLN A 80 -17.28 -2.34 10.41
C GLN A 80 -16.74 -3.79 10.42
N ILE A 81 -15.45 -4.03 10.17
CA ILE A 81 -14.87 -5.38 10.19
C ILE A 81 -14.84 -5.88 11.64
N PRO A 82 -15.46 -7.04 11.97
CA PRO A 82 -15.59 -7.47 13.35
C PRO A 82 -14.24 -7.85 13.96
N GLN A 83 -13.91 -7.27 15.11
CA GLN A 83 -12.64 -7.51 15.79
C GLN A 83 -12.48 -8.99 16.19
N ASP A 84 -13.55 -9.65 16.60
CA ASP A 84 -13.50 -11.07 17.00
C ASP A 84 -13.04 -11.99 15.86
N LYS A 85 -13.35 -11.64 14.61
CA LYS A 85 -12.90 -12.40 13.43
C LYS A 85 -11.42 -12.17 13.13
N ILE A 86 -10.94 -10.94 13.30
CA ILE A 86 -9.51 -10.61 13.22
C ILE A 86 -8.74 -11.41 14.28
N ASP A 87 -9.24 -11.42 15.51
CA ASP A 87 -8.60 -12.12 16.63
C ASP A 87 -8.53 -13.63 16.41
N LYS A 88 -9.62 -14.26 15.95
CA LYS A 88 -9.66 -15.70 15.61
C LYS A 88 -8.68 -16.08 14.51
N VAL A 89 -8.51 -15.23 13.49
CA VAL A 89 -7.52 -15.44 12.43
C VAL A 89 -6.11 -15.28 12.97
N ASN A 90 -5.84 -14.26 13.78
CA ASN A 90 -4.54 -14.08 14.42
C ASN A 90 -4.17 -15.26 15.34
N GLU A 91 -5.12 -15.80 16.09
CA GLU A 91 -4.93 -17.01 16.92
C GLU A 91 -4.60 -18.23 16.06
N SER A 92 -5.41 -18.48 15.02
CA SER A 92 -5.22 -19.62 14.11
C SER A 92 -3.89 -19.52 13.35
N ALA A 93 -3.53 -18.32 12.92
CA ALA A 93 -2.26 -18.03 12.25
C ALA A 93 -1.08 -18.21 13.21
N SER A 94 -1.16 -17.71 14.44
CA SER A 94 -0.11 -17.87 15.45
C SER A 94 0.12 -19.35 15.77
N ALA A 95 -0.96 -20.13 15.91
CA ALA A 95 -0.88 -21.57 16.11
C ALA A 95 -0.20 -22.26 14.92
N PHE A 96 -0.59 -21.93 13.69
CA PHE A 96 0.01 -22.49 12.49
C PHE A 96 1.50 -22.12 12.33
N PHE A 97 1.86 -20.84 12.50
CA PHE A 97 3.24 -20.38 12.34
C PHE A 97 4.19 -20.91 13.42
N SER A 98 3.65 -21.35 14.55
CA SER A 98 4.39 -22.04 15.61
C SER A 98 4.67 -23.53 15.31
N LEU A 99 4.07 -24.10 14.26
CA LEU A 99 4.34 -25.48 13.85
C LEU A 99 5.77 -25.65 13.31
N PRO A 100 6.33 -26.88 13.37
CA PRO A 100 7.62 -27.18 12.76
C PRO A 100 7.68 -26.78 11.28
N LEU A 101 8.85 -26.32 10.82
CA LEU A 101 9.02 -25.85 9.44
C LEU A 101 8.65 -26.92 8.42
N GLU A 102 8.94 -28.18 8.71
CA GLU A 102 8.66 -29.34 7.86
C GLU A 102 7.16 -29.51 7.61
N ILE A 103 6.32 -29.17 8.60
CA ILE A 103 4.86 -29.19 8.45
C ILE A 103 4.41 -27.99 7.62
N LYS A 104 4.89 -26.78 7.95
CA LYS A 104 4.51 -25.56 7.21
C LYS A 104 4.85 -25.64 5.72
N GLN A 105 6.02 -26.21 5.39
CA GLN A 105 6.50 -26.35 4.01
C GLN A 105 5.63 -27.28 3.15
N GLN A 106 4.82 -28.17 3.73
CA GLN A 106 3.87 -29.01 2.98
C GLN A 106 2.81 -28.17 2.24
N TYR A 107 2.58 -26.94 2.69
CA TYR A 107 1.62 -26.00 2.10
C TYR A 107 2.28 -24.95 1.20
N SER A 108 3.59 -25.06 0.95
CA SER A 108 4.36 -24.15 0.10
C SER A 108 4.42 -24.65 -1.34
N GLY A 109 4.19 -23.75 -2.31
CA GLY A 109 4.30 -24.07 -3.73
C GLY A 109 3.25 -25.04 -4.30
N VAL A 110 2.34 -25.56 -3.46
CA VAL A 110 1.21 -26.42 -3.86
C VAL A 110 0.25 -25.68 -4.79
N ALA A 111 0.06 -24.39 -4.54
CA ALA A 111 -0.76 -23.50 -5.33
C ALA A 111 -0.04 -22.16 -5.49
N MET A 112 0.10 -21.68 -6.72
CA MET A 112 0.97 -20.57 -7.14
C MET A 112 0.79 -19.31 -6.27
N ASN A 113 -0.44 -19.04 -5.79
CA ASN A 113 -0.79 -17.93 -4.91
C ASN A 113 -1.76 -18.31 -3.78
N ARG A 114 -1.62 -19.51 -3.20
CA ARG A 114 -2.40 -19.94 -2.03
C ARG A 114 -1.50 -20.64 -1.03
N GLY A 115 -1.95 -20.70 0.22
CA GLY A 115 -1.24 -21.42 1.27
C GLY A 115 -0.02 -20.69 1.81
N TYR A 116 0.87 -21.45 2.41
CA TYR A 116 2.05 -20.95 3.09
C TYR A 116 3.11 -20.48 2.10
N LYS A 117 3.71 -19.32 2.37
CA LYS A 117 5.03 -18.96 1.83
C LYS A 117 5.83 -18.36 2.97
N GLY A 118 7.05 -18.83 3.16
CA GLY A 118 7.86 -18.35 4.26
C GLY A 118 9.34 -18.52 4.00
N PHE A 119 10.08 -18.53 5.09
CA PHE A 119 11.53 -18.53 5.07
C PHE A 119 12.09 -19.72 4.28
N ASP A 120 12.96 -19.40 3.33
CA ASP A 120 13.74 -20.34 2.54
C ASP A 120 15.16 -20.39 3.14
N PRO A 121 15.49 -21.44 3.93
CA PRO A 121 16.79 -21.54 4.60
C PRO A 121 17.99 -21.61 3.64
N GLU A 122 17.75 -21.88 2.35
CA GLU A 122 18.78 -21.96 1.31
C GLU A 122 19.08 -20.59 0.67
N ARG A 123 18.25 -19.55 0.88
CA ARG A 123 18.47 -18.18 0.36
C ARG A 123 19.32 -17.30 1.28
N GLN A 124 20.53 -17.77 1.61
CA GLN A 124 21.46 -17.04 2.48
C GLN A 124 22.07 -15.78 1.83
N ASP A 125 21.95 -15.65 0.50
CA ASP A 125 22.73 -14.68 -0.28
C ASP A 125 22.03 -13.33 -0.49
N LYS A 126 20.80 -13.18 0.00
CA LYS A 126 20.01 -11.94 -0.07
C LYS A 126 19.51 -11.63 1.35
N ILE A 127 19.46 -10.35 1.72
CA ILE A 127 18.71 -9.90 2.89
C ILE A 127 17.24 -10.21 2.60
N ALA A 128 16.80 -11.43 2.90
CA ALA A 128 15.45 -11.90 2.69
C ALA A 128 14.52 -11.15 3.65
N ASP A 129 13.27 -10.92 3.22
CA ASP A 129 12.26 -10.38 4.13
C ASP A 129 12.11 -11.33 5.33
N LEU A 130 12.16 -10.80 6.55
CA LEU A 130 12.00 -11.56 7.79
C LEU A 130 10.51 -11.79 8.08
N GLN A 131 9.86 -12.51 7.19
CA GLN A 131 8.44 -12.80 7.27
C GLN A 131 8.10 -14.17 6.72
N GLU A 132 7.01 -14.72 7.24
CA GLU A 132 6.27 -15.81 6.66
C GLU A 132 4.79 -15.40 6.55
N TYR A 133 4.05 -16.00 5.64
CA TYR A 133 2.66 -15.64 5.43
C TYR A 133 1.82 -16.76 4.82
N TRP A 134 0.50 -16.60 4.95
CA TRP A 134 -0.49 -17.48 4.35
C TRP A 134 -1.39 -16.70 3.38
N HIS A 135 -1.56 -17.18 2.15
CA HIS A 135 -2.47 -16.60 1.13
C HIS A 135 -3.79 -17.33 1.06
N VAL A 136 -4.87 -16.55 1.05
CA VAL A 136 -6.24 -16.98 0.79
C VAL A 136 -6.79 -16.16 -0.37
N GLY A 137 -7.26 -16.83 -1.41
CA GLY A 137 -8.03 -16.21 -2.48
C GLY A 137 -9.53 -16.28 -2.26
N PRO A 138 -10.34 -15.99 -3.28
CA PRO A 138 -11.80 -15.97 -3.17
C PRO A 138 -12.38 -17.25 -2.54
N ILE A 139 -13.28 -17.09 -1.56
CA ILE A 139 -14.00 -18.19 -0.89
C ILE A 139 -15.14 -18.74 -1.75
N ASN A 140 -15.69 -17.89 -2.62
CA ASN A 140 -16.80 -18.27 -3.49
C ASN A 140 -16.48 -19.49 -4.34
N ASP A 141 -17.50 -20.32 -4.51
CA ASP A 141 -17.48 -21.48 -5.38
C ASP A 141 -17.27 -21.03 -6.84
N LEU A 142 -16.04 -21.16 -7.32
CA LEU A 142 -15.66 -20.90 -8.70
C LEU A 142 -16.52 -21.69 -9.71
N SER A 143 -17.27 -22.71 -9.26
CA SER A 143 -18.23 -23.45 -10.10
C SER A 143 -19.51 -22.68 -10.43
N LYS A 144 -19.82 -21.57 -9.74
CA LYS A 144 -20.98 -20.70 -10.02
C LYS A 144 -20.66 -19.55 -10.98
N LEU A 145 -19.41 -19.44 -11.43
CA LEU A 145 -19.04 -18.52 -12.50
C LEU A 145 -19.76 -18.94 -13.79
N PRO A 146 -20.35 -18.02 -14.55
CA PRO A 146 -20.93 -18.35 -15.85
C PRO A 146 -19.89 -19.09 -16.68
N SER A 147 -20.27 -20.21 -17.32
CA SER A 147 -19.40 -21.03 -18.17
C SER A 147 -18.77 -20.29 -19.36
N GLN A 148 -19.13 -19.02 -19.54
CA GLN A 148 -18.62 -18.10 -20.56
C GLN A 148 -17.48 -17.21 -20.04
N ILE A 149 -17.22 -17.17 -18.73
CA ILE A 149 -16.00 -16.55 -18.22
C ILE A 149 -14.95 -17.64 -18.18
N ASP A 150 -14.20 -17.75 -19.26
CA ASP A 150 -12.92 -18.44 -19.26
C ASP A 150 -12.04 -17.65 -18.28
N ILE A 151 -12.03 -18.05 -17.01
CA ILE A 151 -11.01 -17.61 -16.04
C ILE A 151 -10.02 -18.77 -15.94
N PRO A 152 -9.03 -18.87 -16.86
CA PRO A 152 -7.87 -19.67 -16.58
C PRO A 152 -7.31 -19.18 -15.24
N GLU A 153 -7.04 -20.12 -14.32
CA GLU A 153 -6.04 -19.96 -13.26
C GLU A 153 -6.43 -19.38 -11.88
N ILE A 154 -7.70 -19.13 -11.51
CA ILE A 154 -7.98 -18.92 -10.07
C ILE A 154 -7.90 -20.27 -9.37
N GLN A 155 -6.84 -20.46 -8.58
CA GLN A 155 -6.61 -21.70 -7.86
C GLN A 155 -7.46 -21.78 -6.59
N LYS A 156 -7.91 -23.00 -6.28
CA LYS A 156 -8.64 -23.29 -5.04
C LYS A 156 -7.75 -23.02 -3.83
N ASN A 157 -8.36 -22.50 -2.77
CA ASN A 157 -7.69 -22.43 -1.47
C ASN A 157 -7.30 -23.83 -0.99
N ILE A 158 -6.17 -23.90 -0.33
CA ILE A 158 -5.74 -25.07 0.46
C ILE A 158 -5.79 -24.68 1.93
N TRP A 159 -5.93 -25.65 2.81
CA TRP A 159 -6.11 -25.42 4.25
C TRP A 159 -5.30 -26.42 5.07
N PRO A 160 -4.70 -26.00 6.19
CA PRO A 160 -3.95 -26.91 7.04
C PRO A 160 -4.89 -27.78 7.86
N SER A 161 -4.54 -29.07 7.97
CA SER A 161 -5.34 -30.03 8.74
C SER A 161 -5.04 -29.99 10.25
N GLU A 162 -3.89 -29.42 10.62
CA GLU A 162 -3.38 -29.35 11.98
C GLU A 162 -4.20 -28.40 12.86
N ILE A 163 -4.84 -27.40 12.25
CA ILE A 163 -5.63 -26.38 12.95
C ILE A 163 -7.07 -26.47 12.45
N ALA A 164 -7.92 -27.20 13.18
CA ALA A 164 -9.29 -27.52 12.75
C ALA A 164 -10.16 -26.30 12.41
N SER A 165 -9.95 -25.15 13.06
CA SER A 165 -10.70 -23.91 12.83
C SER A 165 -10.12 -23.01 11.73
N PHE A 166 -9.02 -23.40 11.08
CA PHE A 166 -8.27 -22.51 10.20
C PHE A 166 -9.09 -22.09 8.98
N GLU A 167 -9.67 -23.05 8.25
CA GLU A 167 -10.49 -22.77 7.08
C GLU A 167 -11.68 -21.86 7.41
N SER A 168 -12.45 -22.20 8.45
CA SER A 168 -13.64 -21.44 8.80
C SER A 168 -13.32 -20.02 9.26
N ASN A 169 -12.27 -19.84 10.07
CA ASN A 169 -11.85 -18.52 10.55
C ASN A 169 -11.33 -17.64 9.41
N PHE A 170 -10.44 -18.17 8.57
CA PHE A 170 -9.86 -17.42 7.44
C PHE A 170 -10.91 -17.10 6.37
N SER A 171 -11.78 -18.06 6.05
CA SER A 171 -12.86 -17.83 5.08
C SER A 171 -13.83 -16.75 5.57
N SER A 172 -14.21 -16.81 6.85
CA SER A 172 -15.13 -15.83 7.43
C SER A 172 -14.55 -14.42 7.47
N LEU A 173 -13.25 -14.26 7.78
CA LEU A 173 -12.61 -12.96 7.74
C LEU A 173 -12.42 -12.45 6.30
N TYR A 174 -12.07 -13.34 5.37
CA TYR A 174 -11.92 -12.97 3.95
C TYR A 174 -13.21 -12.32 3.44
N GLU A 175 -14.36 -12.95 3.63
CA GLU A 175 -15.65 -12.44 3.16
C GLU A 175 -16.01 -11.10 3.78
N GLU A 176 -15.71 -10.92 5.07
CA GLU A 176 -15.95 -9.67 5.79
C GLU A 176 -15.12 -8.51 5.24
N ILE A 177 -13.81 -8.72 5.03
CA ILE A 177 -12.95 -7.69 4.46
C ILE A 177 -13.38 -7.41 3.01
N ALA A 178 -13.61 -8.46 2.22
CA ALA A 178 -13.99 -8.35 0.82
C ALA A 178 -15.29 -7.57 0.60
N GLY A 179 -16.29 -7.77 1.46
CA GLY A 179 -17.57 -7.05 1.42
C GLY A 179 -17.48 -5.64 2.00
N LYS A 180 -16.85 -5.48 3.17
CA LYS A 180 -16.82 -4.18 3.89
C LYS A 180 -15.83 -3.18 3.30
N GLY A 181 -14.92 -3.62 2.44
CA GLY A 181 -14.06 -2.72 1.67
C GLY A 181 -14.68 -2.14 0.40
N GLN A 182 -15.83 -2.66 -0.07
CA GLN A 182 -16.49 -2.15 -1.29
C GLN A 182 -16.82 -0.66 -1.24
N PRO A 183 -17.34 -0.09 -0.13
CA PRO A 183 -17.64 1.34 -0.04
C PRO A 183 -16.40 2.24 -0.20
N ILE A 184 -15.21 1.74 0.12
CA ILE A 184 -13.96 2.48 -0.07
C ILE A 184 -13.61 2.55 -1.56
N LEU A 185 -13.81 1.45 -2.31
CA LEU A 185 -13.69 1.45 -3.78
C LEU A 185 -14.71 2.39 -4.43
N GLU A 186 -15.94 2.42 -3.90
CA GLU A 186 -16.98 3.32 -4.39
C GLU A 186 -16.62 4.80 -4.17
N ALA A 187 -16.11 5.14 -2.99
CA ALA A 187 -15.62 6.49 -2.69
C ALA A 187 -14.45 6.91 -3.60
N CYS A 188 -13.51 5.99 -3.90
CA CYS A 188 -12.46 6.23 -4.88
C CYS A 188 -13.02 6.48 -6.30
N SER A 189 -14.07 5.75 -6.69
CA SER A 189 -14.75 5.93 -7.99
C SER A 189 -15.33 7.34 -8.12
N LEU A 190 -16.02 7.81 -7.08
CA LEU A 190 -16.58 9.16 -7.03
C LEU A 190 -15.48 10.24 -7.11
N TYR A 191 -14.35 10.05 -6.41
CA TYR A 191 -13.22 10.98 -6.50
C TYR A 191 -12.64 11.07 -7.93
N MET A 192 -12.53 9.92 -8.61
CA MET A 192 -12.15 9.87 -10.03
C MET A 192 -13.19 10.51 -10.95
N GLY A 193 -14.41 10.78 -10.47
CA GLY A 193 -15.51 11.34 -11.26
C GLY A 193 -16.23 10.27 -12.08
N LYS A 194 -16.16 9.01 -11.65
CA LYS A 194 -16.86 7.88 -12.25
C LYS A 194 -18.16 7.60 -11.50
N GLU A 195 -19.00 6.76 -12.09
CA GLU A 195 -20.14 6.15 -11.42
C GLU A 195 -19.70 5.46 -10.12
N LYS A 196 -20.57 5.50 -9.10
CA LYS A 196 -20.25 5.05 -7.74
C LYS A 196 -19.69 3.63 -7.72
N THR A 197 -20.22 2.70 -8.51
CA THR A 197 -19.83 1.28 -8.49
C THR A 197 -18.66 0.95 -9.42
N PHE A 198 -18.09 1.92 -10.14
CA PHE A 198 -17.12 1.66 -11.20
C PHE A 198 -15.96 0.77 -10.74
N LEU A 199 -15.24 1.13 -9.66
CA LEU A 199 -14.12 0.33 -9.17
C LEU A 199 -14.55 -0.95 -8.46
N SER A 200 -15.67 -0.96 -7.74
CA SER A 200 -16.16 -2.17 -7.06
C SER A 200 -16.51 -3.26 -8.08
N ASP A 201 -17.16 -2.88 -9.19
CA ASP A 201 -17.55 -3.80 -10.26
C ASP A 201 -16.34 -4.45 -10.94
N LEU A 202 -15.21 -3.74 -11.06
CA LEU A 202 -13.97 -4.29 -11.61
C LEU A 202 -13.37 -5.42 -10.74
N THR A 203 -13.70 -5.46 -9.44
CA THR A 203 -13.19 -6.46 -8.50
C THR A 203 -14.07 -7.69 -8.37
N HIS A 204 -15.32 -7.63 -8.84
CA HIS A 204 -16.19 -8.81 -8.89
C HIS A 204 -15.51 -9.92 -9.68
N HIS A 205 -15.52 -11.16 -9.20
CA HIS A 205 -14.80 -12.28 -9.83
C HIS A 205 -13.29 -12.08 -10.04
N GLY A 206 -12.69 -11.04 -9.43
CA GLY A 206 -11.26 -10.84 -9.41
C GLY A 206 -10.54 -11.84 -8.49
N ASP A 207 -9.24 -12.02 -8.71
CA ASP A 207 -8.37 -12.91 -7.91
C ASP A 207 -7.85 -12.18 -6.66
N SER A 208 -8.74 -11.53 -5.90
CA SER A 208 -8.38 -10.77 -4.70
C SER A 208 -7.81 -11.70 -3.62
N VAL A 209 -6.75 -11.26 -2.94
CA VAL A 209 -5.98 -12.11 -2.01
C VAL A 209 -5.96 -11.50 -0.62
N MET A 210 -6.35 -12.28 0.39
CA MET A 210 -6.03 -12.00 1.79
C MET A 210 -4.70 -12.67 2.12
N ARG A 211 -3.78 -11.94 2.74
CA ARG A 211 -2.50 -12.44 3.19
C ARG A 211 -2.37 -12.19 4.69
N VAL A 212 -2.20 -13.25 5.47
CA VAL A 212 -1.88 -13.13 6.90
C VAL A 212 -0.38 -13.25 7.06
N ILE A 213 0.28 -12.21 7.56
CA ILE A 213 1.74 -12.11 7.66
C ILE A 213 2.18 -12.21 9.12
N HIS A 214 3.16 -13.07 9.38
CA HIS A 214 3.95 -13.11 10.60
C HIS A 214 5.36 -12.58 10.31
N TYR A 215 5.71 -11.49 10.97
CA TYR A 215 7.06 -10.93 10.95
C TYR A 215 7.83 -11.43 12.17
N MET A 216 8.96 -12.09 11.92
CA MET A 216 9.72 -12.77 12.96
C MET A 216 10.55 -11.77 13.79
N PRO A 217 10.81 -12.04 15.08
CA PRO A 217 11.81 -11.31 15.84
C PRO A 217 13.16 -11.34 15.11
N ASN A 218 13.86 -10.20 15.09
CA ASN A 218 15.21 -10.08 14.57
C ASN A 218 16.22 -9.96 15.72
N GLU A 219 16.58 -11.09 16.33
CA GLU A 219 17.51 -11.13 17.46
C GLU A 219 18.99 -11.15 17.04
N THR A 220 19.29 -11.51 15.79
CA THR A 220 20.65 -11.90 15.38
C THR A 220 21.19 -11.20 14.12
N GLN A 221 20.35 -10.54 13.31
CA GLN A 221 20.79 -9.89 12.07
C GLN A 221 20.89 -8.37 12.25
N ALA A 222 22.01 -7.93 12.84
CA ALA A 222 22.28 -6.52 13.16
C ALA A 222 22.18 -5.55 11.96
N ASN A 223 22.37 -6.04 10.73
CA ASN A 223 22.33 -5.22 9.52
C ASN A 223 20.93 -5.15 8.86
N GLN A 224 19.95 -5.95 9.33
CA GLN A 224 18.60 -5.93 8.77
C GLN A 224 17.75 -4.90 9.49
N THR A 225 17.37 -3.86 8.75
CA THR A 225 16.60 -2.70 9.26
C THR A 225 15.11 -2.78 8.92
N THR A 226 14.71 -3.73 8.08
CA THR A 226 13.33 -3.91 7.62
C THR A 226 12.90 -5.36 7.70
N TRP A 227 11.68 -5.58 8.17
CA TRP A 227 10.96 -6.84 8.03
C TRP A 227 10.55 -7.09 6.58
N LYS A 228 10.08 -6.03 5.90
CA LYS A 228 9.71 -6.06 4.49
C LYS A 228 10.39 -4.91 3.77
N ALA A 229 11.18 -5.22 2.75
CA ALA A 229 11.83 -4.23 1.92
C ALA A 229 10.83 -3.30 1.21
N ALA A 230 11.32 -2.14 0.76
CA ALA A 230 10.52 -1.17 0.03
C ALA A 230 9.93 -1.78 -1.26
N HIS A 231 8.63 -1.60 -1.45
CA HIS A 231 7.90 -2.07 -2.63
C HIS A 231 6.71 -1.19 -2.94
N LYS A 232 6.15 -1.37 -4.13
CA LYS A 232 4.80 -0.93 -4.48
C LYS A 232 3.94 -2.17 -4.70
N ASP A 233 2.67 -2.08 -4.33
CA ASP A 233 1.75 -3.18 -4.56
C ASP A 233 1.23 -3.18 -6.00
N PRO A 234 1.13 -4.34 -6.67
CA PRO A 234 0.72 -4.42 -8.07
C PRO A 234 -0.81 -4.44 -8.28
N ASN A 235 -1.61 -4.51 -7.21
CA ASN A 235 -3.06 -4.69 -7.26
C ASN A 235 -3.81 -3.36 -7.46
N LEU A 236 -5.11 -3.33 -7.17
CA LEU A 236 -5.96 -2.12 -7.24
C LEU A 236 -5.90 -1.28 -5.96
N LEU A 237 -6.29 -1.87 -4.84
CA LEU A 237 -6.38 -1.21 -3.53
C LEU A 237 -6.07 -2.24 -2.44
N THR A 238 -5.27 -1.86 -1.44
CA THR A 238 -4.93 -2.74 -0.31
C THR A 238 -5.61 -2.23 0.96
N LEU A 239 -6.26 -3.13 1.70
CA LEU A 239 -6.73 -2.88 3.07
C LEU A 239 -5.85 -3.68 4.04
N ILE A 240 -5.18 -3.03 4.97
CA ILE A 240 -4.37 -3.69 5.99
C ILE A 240 -5.11 -3.65 7.32
N VAL A 241 -5.52 -4.82 7.78
CA VAL A 241 -6.24 -5.00 9.05
C VAL A 241 -5.39 -5.78 10.05
N GLY A 242 -5.80 -5.79 11.32
CA GLY A 242 -5.16 -6.62 12.35
C GLY A 242 -3.68 -6.31 12.55
N ILE A 243 -3.26 -5.05 12.37
CA ILE A 243 -1.88 -4.64 12.62
C ILE A 243 -1.63 -4.75 14.13
N SER A 244 -0.60 -5.50 14.52
CA SER A 244 -0.32 -5.71 15.93
C SER A 244 0.60 -4.65 16.54
N LYS A 245 1.45 -3.98 15.72
CA LYS A 245 2.51 -3.04 16.14
C LYS A 245 2.90 -2.07 15.03
N GLU A 246 3.58 -0.98 15.39
CA GLU A 246 4.20 -0.06 14.43
C GLU A 246 5.24 -0.73 13.51
N GLY A 247 5.67 0.01 12.49
CA GLY A 247 6.74 -0.41 11.57
C GLY A 247 6.44 -0.08 10.11
N LEU A 248 5.18 0.09 9.73
CA LEU A 248 4.82 0.50 8.37
C LEU A 248 5.33 1.92 8.10
N GLU A 249 6.09 2.09 7.02
CA GLU A 249 6.60 3.38 6.56
C GLU A 249 6.28 3.57 5.08
N ILE A 250 5.96 4.80 4.70
CA ILE A 250 5.67 5.22 3.32
C ILE A 250 6.72 6.19 2.83
N GLN A 251 7.00 6.17 1.53
CA GLN A 251 7.91 7.13 0.92
C GLN A 251 7.14 8.35 0.40
N THR A 252 7.46 9.52 0.92
CA THR A 252 6.93 10.81 0.44
C THR A 252 7.47 11.14 -0.97
N ARG A 253 6.92 12.17 -1.62
CA ARG A 253 7.33 12.54 -2.99
C ARG A 253 8.76 13.06 -3.08
N ASP A 254 9.29 13.64 -2.00
CA ASP A 254 10.67 14.08 -1.83
C ASP A 254 11.62 12.94 -1.38
N GLY A 255 11.12 11.71 -1.30
CA GLY A 255 11.93 10.51 -1.07
C GLY A 255 12.17 10.14 0.40
N GLN A 256 11.62 10.90 1.35
CA GLN A 256 11.72 10.62 2.79
C GLN A 256 10.80 9.46 3.20
N TRP A 257 11.21 8.72 4.23
CA TRP A 257 10.42 7.64 4.81
C TRP A 257 9.69 8.16 6.05
N VAL A 258 8.35 8.10 6.02
CA VAL A 258 7.49 8.57 7.11
C VAL A 258 6.73 7.38 7.69
N ALA A 259 6.64 7.33 9.02
CA ALA A 259 5.91 6.27 9.72
C ALA A 259 4.39 6.45 9.58
N VAL A 260 3.69 5.38 9.21
CA VAL A 260 2.23 5.34 9.32
C VAL A 260 1.88 5.18 10.80
N PRO A 261 1.04 6.06 11.38
CA PRO A 261 0.62 5.95 12.77
C PRO A 261 0.02 4.58 13.08
N TYR A 262 0.45 3.97 14.17
CA TYR A 262 -0.20 2.77 14.69
C TYR A 262 -1.48 3.15 15.42
N ARG A 263 -2.63 2.74 14.86
CA ARG A 263 -3.96 3.02 15.38
C ARG A 263 -4.82 1.75 15.38
N PRO A 264 -4.96 1.07 16.54
CA PRO A 264 -5.70 -0.20 16.64
C PRO A 264 -7.18 -0.09 16.24
N ASP A 265 -7.77 1.11 16.34
CA ASP A 265 -9.16 1.43 16.00
C ASP A 265 -9.38 1.68 14.50
N THR A 266 -8.35 1.50 13.67
CA THR A 266 -8.39 1.81 12.24
C THR A 266 -7.85 0.68 11.38
N ILE A 267 -8.25 0.70 10.12
CA ILE A 267 -7.55 -0.02 9.04
C ILE A 267 -6.70 0.96 8.24
N VAL A 268 -5.60 0.46 7.67
CA VAL A 268 -4.82 1.23 6.68
C VAL A 268 -5.34 0.91 5.30
N VAL A 269 -5.57 1.93 4.49
CA VAL A 269 -5.91 1.79 3.07
C VAL A 269 -4.78 2.38 2.24
N SER A 270 -4.35 1.66 1.22
CA SER A 270 -3.36 2.16 0.26
C SER A 270 -3.78 1.91 -1.18
N ALA A 271 -3.54 2.91 -2.02
CA ALA A 271 -3.69 2.75 -3.45
C ALA A 271 -2.49 2.01 -4.05
N SER A 272 -2.76 1.20 -5.06
CA SER A 272 -1.78 0.31 -5.69
C SER A 272 -1.68 0.60 -7.19
N ASN A 273 -0.76 -0.07 -7.89
CA ASN A 273 -0.38 0.28 -9.26
C ASN A 273 -1.54 0.25 -10.27
N MET A 274 -2.53 -0.66 -10.14
CA MET A 274 -3.66 -0.69 -11.06
C MET A 274 -4.56 0.56 -10.90
N LEU A 275 -4.73 1.05 -9.67
CA LEU A 275 -5.51 2.27 -9.43
C LEU A 275 -4.74 3.51 -9.87
N GLU A 276 -3.43 3.54 -9.68
CA GLU A 276 -2.56 4.60 -10.21
C GLU A 276 -2.64 4.66 -11.75
N ASN A 277 -2.66 3.51 -12.43
CA ASN A 277 -2.87 3.42 -13.88
C ASN A 277 -4.26 3.92 -14.31
N LEU A 278 -5.34 3.36 -13.75
CA LEU A 278 -6.73 3.74 -14.05
C LEU A 278 -6.97 5.23 -13.83
N SER A 279 -6.37 5.80 -12.78
CA SER A 279 -6.52 7.21 -12.42
C SER A 279 -5.51 8.14 -13.10
N ASN A 280 -4.73 7.64 -14.06
CA ASN A 280 -3.70 8.42 -14.76
C ASN A 280 -2.72 9.13 -13.81
N GLY A 281 -2.44 8.56 -12.64
CA GLY A 281 -1.58 9.17 -11.61
C GLY A 281 -2.28 10.18 -10.69
N LEU A 282 -3.59 10.42 -10.86
CA LEU A 282 -4.39 11.22 -9.92
C LEU A 282 -4.41 10.59 -8.53
N ILE A 283 -4.44 9.26 -8.44
CA ILE A 283 -4.28 8.52 -7.18
C ILE A 283 -2.90 7.86 -7.19
N ARG A 284 -2.11 8.11 -6.14
CA ARG A 284 -0.70 7.69 -6.09
C ARG A 284 -0.55 6.29 -5.51
N SER A 285 0.22 5.42 -6.19
CA SER A 285 0.76 4.19 -5.60
C SER A 285 2.11 4.53 -4.95
N ALA A 286 2.14 4.69 -3.63
CA ALA A 286 3.35 5.10 -2.93
C ALA A 286 4.21 3.88 -2.53
N PRO A 287 5.55 3.96 -2.71
CA PRO A 287 6.45 2.95 -2.16
C PRO A 287 6.29 2.88 -0.64
N HIS A 288 6.27 1.68 -0.10
CA HIS A 288 6.15 1.44 1.33
C HIS A 288 7.02 0.27 1.78
N ARG A 289 7.39 0.24 3.05
CA ARG A 289 8.22 -0.81 3.68
C ARG A 289 7.72 -1.09 5.08
N VAL A 290 8.19 -2.20 5.68
CA VAL A 290 7.97 -2.46 7.10
C VAL A 290 9.33 -2.43 7.80
N ALA A 291 9.61 -1.33 8.49
CA ALA A 291 10.81 -1.12 9.29
C ALA A 291 10.74 -1.89 10.62
N ILE A 292 11.91 -2.33 11.09
CA ILE A 292 12.05 -2.96 12.41
C ILE A 292 12.26 -1.82 13.41
N LYS A 293 11.22 -1.49 14.19
CA LYS A 293 11.31 -0.52 15.30
C LYS A 293 11.68 -1.18 16.62
N GLU A 294 11.17 -2.38 16.83
CA GLU A 294 11.51 -3.28 17.93
C GLU A 294 11.80 -4.66 17.35
N SER A 295 12.93 -5.26 17.72
CA SER A 295 13.40 -6.51 17.11
C SER A 295 13.15 -7.76 17.94
N LYS A 296 12.68 -7.62 19.19
CA LYS A 296 12.57 -8.73 20.15
C LYS A 296 11.25 -9.50 20.06
N THR A 297 10.26 -8.95 19.35
CA THR A 297 8.90 -9.49 19.40
C THR A 297 8.30 -9.57 18.00
N SER A 298 7.43 -10.56 17.79
CA SER A 298 6.73 -10.73 16.52
C SER A 298 5.78 -9.58 16.23
N ARG A 299 5.54 -9.36 14.93
CA ARG A 299 4.48 -8.48 14.42
C ARG A 299 3.56 -9.27 13.48
N PHE A 300 2.28 -8.94 13.50
CA PHE A 300 1.28 -9.49 12.57
C PHE A 300 0.59 -8.37 11.80
N SER A 301 0.14 -8.71 10.59
CA SER A 301 -0.79 -7.88 9.81
C SER A 301 -1.51 -8.72 8.78
N ILE A 302 -2.70 -8.29 8.40
CA ILE A 302 -3.56 -8.99 7.45
C ILE A 302 -3.90 -8.04 6.27
N PRO A 303 -2.99 -7.84 5.30
CA PRO A 303 -3.34 -7.15 4.07
C PRO A 303 -4.30 -7.96 3.18
N PHE A 304 -5.33 -7.28 2.67
CA PHE A 304 -6.26 -7.74 1.66
C PHE A 304 -6.06 -6.93 0.39
N PHE A 305 -5.66 -7.60 -0.68
CA PHE A 305 -5.36 -7.01 -1.98
C PHE A 305 -6.56 -7.17 -2.90
N TYR A 306 -7.29 -6.07 -3.15
CA TYR A 306 -8.29 -6.05 -4.21
C TYR A 306 -7.60 -6.12 -5.57
N HIS A 307 -8.00 -7.08 -6.39
CA HIS A 307 -7.55 -7.22 -7.76
C HIS A 307 -8.70 -6.98 -8.74
N VAL A 308 -8.39 -6.28 -9.83
CA VAL A 308 -9.25 -6.22 -11.02
C VAL A 308 -9.29 -7.62 -11.66
N GLN A 309 -10.42 -7.99 -12.27
CA GLN A 309 -10.49 -9.19 -13.10
C GLN A 309 -9.39 -9.18 -14.18
N ARG A 310 -8.71 -10.31 -14.35
CA ARG A 310 -7.46 -10.42 -15.13
C ARG A 310 -7.57 -9.88 -16.56
N ASN A 311 -8.67 -10.13 -17.24
CA ASN A 311 -8.91 -9.76 -18.63
C ASN A 311 -9.47 -8.34 -18.83
N LEU A 312 -9.82 -7.61 -17.76
CA LEU A 312 -10.34 -6.25 -17.89
C LEU A 312 -9.19 -5.26 -18.12
N SER A 313 -9.46 -4.26 -18.96
CA SER A 313 -8.54 -3.14 -19.18
C SER A 313 -8.40 -2.30 -17.92
N ILE A 314 -7.17 -1.89 -17.65
CA ILE A 314 -6.83 -0.92 -16.61
C ILE A 314 -6.29 0.39 -17.21
N ALA A 315 -6.66 0.70 -18.45
CA ALA A 315 -6.24 1.92 -19.14
C ALA A 315 -6.66 3.20 -18.39
N PRO A 316 -5.86 4.28 -18.50
CA PRO A 316 -6.21 5.58 -17.95
C PRO A 316 -7.62 6.03 -18.36
N GLN A 317 -8.46 6.34 -17.36
CA GLN A 317 -9.83 6.76 -17.61
C GLN A 317 -9.89 8.19 -18.18
N PRO A 318 -10.73 8.48 -19.19
CA PRO A 318 -10.81 9.80 -19.81
C PRO A 318 -11.00 10.95 -18.81
N GLU A 319 -11.86 10.76 -17.80
CA GLU A 319 -12.12 11.76 -16.77
C GLU A 319 -10.88 12.02 -15.89
N SER A 320 -10.06 11.00 -15.68
CA SER A 320 -8.81 11.11 -14.93
C SER A 320 -7.72 11.79 -15.76
N ILE A 321 -7.60 11.47 -17.05
CA ILE A 321 -6.70 12.17 -17.98
C ILE A 321 -7.00 13.67 -17.98
N LEU A 322 -8.28 14.05 -18.09
CA LEU A 322 -8.71 15.46 -18.05
C LEU A 322 -8.43 16.15 -16.71
N LYS A 323 -8.50 15.43 -15.58
CA LYS A 323 -8.18 15.96 -14.24
C LYS A 323 -6.67 16.12 -13.99
N THR A 324 -5.83 15.47 -14.79
CA THR A 324 -4.37 15.60 -14.73
C THR A 324 -3.88 16.68 -15.70
N ASP A 325 -3.06 16.35 -16.69
CA ASP A 325 -2.54 17.32 -17.68
C ASP A 325 -3.14 17.14 -19.09
N GLY A 326 -4.16 16.30 -19.23
CA GLY A 326 -4.79 15.99 -20.51
C GLY A 326 -4.04 14.97 -21.36
N THR A 327 -2.96 14.35 -20.85
CA THR A 327 -2.20 13.31 -21.56
C THR A 327 -2.22 11.96 -20.83
N PRO A 328 -2.30 10.82 -21.53
CA PRO A 328 -2.21 9.51 -20.90
C PRO A 328 -0.75 9.22 -20.48
N HIS A 329 -0.54 8.98 -19.19
CA HIS A 329 0.79 8.70 -18.61
C HIS A 329 1.11 7.21 -18.51
N TYR A 330 0.11 6.35 -18.66
CA TYR A 330 0.22 4.91 -18.45
C TYR A 330 -0.30 4.14 -19.66
N PRO A 331 0.18 2.90 -19.89
CA PRO A 331 -0.22 2.11 -21.06
C PRO A 331 -1.66 1.58 -20.95
N ASP A 332 -2.30 1.45 -22.11
CA ASP A 332 -3.48 0.61 -22.26
C ASP A 332 -3.05 -0.85 -22.21
N GLN A 333 -3.46 -1.53 -21.14
CA GLN A 333 -3.16 -2.93 -20.87
C GLN A 333 -4.25 -3.52 -19.98
N THR A 334 -4.36 -4.84 -19.98
CA THR A 334 -5.18 -5.62 -19.06
C THR A 334 -4.54 -5.74 -17.68
N ALA A 335 -5.34 -6.09 -16.67
CA ALA A 335 -4.84 -6.39 -15.33
C ALA A 335 -3.82 -7.54 -15.33
N GLU A 336 -4.02 -8.56 -16.18
CA GLU A 336 -3.08 -9.68 -16.33
C GLU A 336 -1.73 -9.24 -16.92
N GLU A 337 -1.74 -8.44 -17.98
CA GLU A 337 -0.52 -7.89 -18.57
C GLU A 337 0.23 -7.02 -17.56
N ALA A 338 -0.47 -6.20 -16.79
CA ALA A 338 0.12 -5.38 -15.75
C ALA A 338 0.82 -6.22 -14.66
N LEU A 339 0.24 -7.37 -14.28
CA LEU A 339 0.86 -8.30 -13.34
C LEU A 339 2.10 -8.98 -13.94
N LYS A 340 2.05 -9.40 -15.21
CA LYS A 340 3.20 -10.02 -15.90
C LYS A 340 4.35 -9.03 -16.12
N ASN A 341 4.02 -7.78 -16.42
CA ASN A 341 4.98 -6.71 -16.69
C ASN A 341 5.44 -5.98 -15.43
N HIS A 342 4.96 -6.39 -14.24
CA HIS A 342 5.25 -5.69 -13.00
C HIS A 342 6.75 -5.61 -12.72
N GLN A 343 7.29 -4.39 -12.76
CA GLN A 343 8.65 -4.13 -12.35
C GLN A 343 8.69 -3.93 -10.84
N TRP A 344 9.47 -4.77 -10.17
CA TRP A 344 9.71 -4.63 -8.73
C TRP A 344 10.38 -3.30 -8.44
N PHE A 345 9.87 -2.60 -7.42
CA PHE A 345 10.43 -1.33 -6.98
C PHE A 345 11.93 -1.45 -6.68
N ILE A 346 12.71 -0.55 -7.27
CA ILE A 346 14.14 -0.42 -7.01
C ILE A 346 14.34 0.87 -6.22
N PRO A 347 14.78 0.81 -4.95
CA PRO A 347 15.06 2.01 -4.17
C PRO A 347 16.10 2.87 -4.89
N THR A 348 15.83 4.17 -5.04
CA THR A 348 16.73 5.13 -5.70
C THR A 348 18.04 5.38 -4.94
N ASN A 349 18.19 4.83 -3.73
CA ASN A 349 19.42 4.90 -2.94
C ASN A 349 20.20 3.58 -2.96
N ARG A 350 20.76 3.23 -4.12
CA ARG A 350 22.14 2.75 -4.15
C ARG A 350 22.97 3.94 -4.58
N SER A 351 23.45 4.72 -3.62
CA SER A 351 24.62 5.55 -3.86
C SER A 351 25.68 4.62 -4.46
N GLN A 352 25.99 4.84 -5.73
CA GLN A 352 27.25 4.44 -6.31
C GLN A 352 28.35 5.17 -5.54
N ASN A 353 28.73 4.64 -4.39
CA ASN A 353 30.03 4.89 -3.82
C ASN A 353 30.81 3.60 -4.02
N SER A 354 31.63 3.67 -5.08
CA SER A 354 32.88 2.93 -5.36
C SER A 354 33.39 2.01 -4.27
#